data_AF-A0A7U9SH02-F1
#
_entry.id   AF-A0A7U9SH02-F1
#
_cell.length_a   1.000
_cell.length_b   1.000
_cell.length_c   1.000
_cell.angle_alpha   90.00
_cell.angle_beta   90.00
_cell.angle_gamma   90.00
#
_symmetry.space_group_name_H-M   'P 1'
#
loop_
_entity.id
_entity.type
_entity.pdbx_description
1 polymer ?
#
loop_
_entity_poly.entity_id
_entity_poly.type
_entity_poly.pdbx_seq_one_letter_code
_entity_poly.pdbx_strand_id
1 'polypeptide(L)'
;MEMKKYKGIKKYKLQGSMTVEMSFLMPMIMFLIMGCILAVFYYHDKNILSGAAYETAVVGSTKARAKDGIKEGELEMLFYQRAKDKCIIFSHPQVLVKTEKEKIEVTVNATKKYMKVSIIKRAAITDPEKKIRDFRRLKRK
;
A
#
# COMPACT_ATOMS: atom_id res chain seq x y z
N MET A 1 -44.11 37.43 54.87
CA MET A 1 -44.34 36.12 54.23
C MET A 1 -44.86 36.41 52.84
N GLU A 2 -44.03 36.20 51.82
CA GLU A 2 -44.07 35.03 50.91
C GLU A 2 -44.69 35.49 49.57
N MET A 3 -44.23 35.18 48.36
CA MET A 3 -43.13 34.37 47.83
C MET A 3 -42.83 34.89 46.42
N LYS A 4 -41.54 34.94 46.05
CA LYS A 4 -41.09 35.30 44.69
C LYS A 4 -41.62 34.27 43.69
N LYS A 5 -42.43 34.70 42.71
CA LYS A 5 -42.84 33.89 41.55
C LYS A 5 -41.60 33.54 40.71
N TYR A 6 -41.13 32.29 40.82
CA TYR A 6 -40.11 31.73 39.94
C TYR A 6 -40.63 31.74 38.48
N LYS A 7 -39.97 32.52 37.61
CA LYS A 7 -40.20 32.49 36.16
C LYS A 7 -39.76 31.12 35.63
N GLY A 8 -40.74 30.30 35.25
CA GLY A 8 -40.54 28.96 34.74
C GLY A 8 -39.60 28.91 33.53
N ILE A 9 -38.66 27.96 33.58
CA ILE A 9 -37.80 27.56 32.47
C ILE A 9 -38.71 27.08 31.33
N LYS A 10 -38.67 27.74 30.18
CA LYS A 10 -39.39 27.29 28.97
C LYS A 10 -38.85 25.92 28.55
N LYS A 11 -39.61 24.85 28.82
CA LYS A 11 -39.35 23.52 28.27
C LYS A 11 -39.74 23.52 26.78
N TYR A 12 -38.74 23.53 25.90
CA TYR A 12 -38.94 23.26 24.49
C TYR A 12 -39.37 21.79 24.35
N LYS A 13 -40.60 21.57 23.88
CA LYS A 13 -41.16 20.24 23.64
C LYS A 13 -40.61 19.75 22.30
N LEU A 14 -39.41 19.17 22.30
CA LEU A 14 -38.88 18.48 21.12
C LEU A 14 -39.59 17.13 21.00
N GLN A 15 -40.61 17.06 20.13
CA GLN A 15 -41.23 15.80 19.72
C GLN A 15 -40.48 15.27 18.49
N GLY A 16 -39.28 14.74 18.72
CA GLY A 16 -38.61 13.87 17.77
C GLY A 16 -39.02 12.43 18.04
N SER A 17 -39.52 11.72 17.02
CA SER A 17 -39.72 10.27 17.15
C SER A 17 -38.34 9.61 17.05
N MET A 18 -37.89 8.94 18.12
CA MET A 18 -36.56 8.31 18.16
C MET A 18 -36.32 7.38 16.96
N THR A 19 -37.39 6.79 16.42
CA THR A 19 -37.32 5.89 15.25
C THR A 19 -36.83 6.62 14.00
N VAL A 20 -37.28 7.85 13.73
CA VAL A 20 -36.84 8.61 12.52
C VAL A 20 -35.41 9.09 12.67
N GLU A 21 -34.98 9.50 13.86
CA GLU A 21 -33.58 9.87 14.11
C GLU A 21 -32.65 8.65 13.95
N MET A 22 -33.04 7.49 14.48
CA MET A 22 -32.27 6.25 14.35
C MET A 22 -32.22 5.71 12.90
N SER A 23 -33.25 5.99 12.10
CA SER A 23 -33.32 5.60 10.68
C SER A 23 -32.22 6.25 9.84
N PHE A 24 -31.79 7.47 10.19
CA PHE A 24 -30.66 8.13 9.53
C PHE A 24 -29.30 7.74 10.14
N LEU A 25 -29.28 7.39 11.43
CA LEU A 25 -28.04 7.08 12.14
C LEU A 25 -27.50 5.68 11.76
N MET A 26 -28.38 4.69 11.57
CA MET A 26 -28.01 3.34 11.13
C MET A 26 -27.28 3.28 9.78
N PRO A 27 -27.76 3.91 8.68
CA PRO A 27 -27.03 3.93 7.43
C PRO A 27 -25.69 4.67 7.55
N MET A 28 -25.59 5.74 8.34
CA MET A 28 -24.30 6.40 8.57
C MET A 28 -23.28 5.47 9.25
N ILE A 29 -23.70 4.69 10.25
CA ILE A 29 -22.83 3.69 10.89
C ILE A 29 -22.42 2.62 9.88
N MET A 30 -23.35 2.14 9.05
CA MET A 30 -23.03 1.14 8.02
C MET A 30 -22.02 1.68 7.00
N PHE A 31 -22.17 2.93 6.57
CA PHE A 31 -21.19 3.61 5.71
C PHE A 31 -19.83 3.75 6.38
N LEU A 32 -19.79 4.09 7.68
CA LEU A 32 -18.55 4.19 8.44
C LEU A 32 -17.82 2.83 8.48
N ILE A 33 -18.53 1.76 8.83
CA ILE A 33 -17.97 0.40 8.91
C ILE A 33 -17.43 -0.03 7.54
N MET A 34 -18.22 0.16 6.48
CA MET A 34 -17.80 -0.17 5.11
C MET A 34 -16.56 0.65 4.70
N GLY A 35 -16.51 1.93 5.05
CA GLY A 35 -15.36 2.81 4.81
C GLY A 35 -14.11 2.33 5.54
N CYS A 36 -14.23 1.94 6.81
CA CYS A 36 -13.12 1.37 7.58
C CYS A 36 -12.58 0.08 6.95
N ILE A 37 -13.47 -0.83 6.53
CA ILE A 37 -13.08 -2.07 5.86
C ILE A 37 -12.30 -1.75 4.57
N LEU A 38 -12.82 -0.83 3.74
CA LEU A 38 -12.15 -0.43 2.50
C LEU A 38 -10.77 0.19 2.76
N ALA A 39 -10.64 1.02 3.79
CA ALA A 39 -9.37 1.62 4.17
C ALA A 39 -8.35 0.56 4.61
N VAL A 40 -8.75 -0.41 5.43
CA VAL A 40 -7.86 -1.51 5.85
C VAL A 40 -7.39 -2.30 4.64
N PHE A 41 -8.29 -2.67 3.72
CA PHE A 41 -7.90 -3.38 2.51
C PHE A 41 -6.99 -2.54 1.61
N TYR A 42 -7.22 -1.23 1.50
CA TYR A 42 -6.34 -0.35 0.74
C TYR A 42 -4.90 -0.38 1.26
N TYR A 43 -4.72 -0.28 2.58
CA TYR A 43 -3.39 -0.36 3.20
C TYR A 43 -2.79 -1.76 3.13
N HIS A 44 -3.61 -2.79 3.35
CA HIS A 44 -3.19 -4.19 3.21
C HIS A 44 -2.62 -4.46 1.81
N ASP A 45 -3.39 -4.13 0.77
CA ASP A 45 -3.00 -4.32 -0.62
C ASP A 45 -1.75 -3.50 -0.98
N LYS A 46 -1.67 -2.25 -0.53
CA LYS A 46 -0.48 -1.40 -0.75
C LYS A 46 0.77 -2.04 -0.15
N ASN A 47 0.68 -2.63 1.04
CA ASN A 47 1.79 -3.28 1.72
C ASN A 47 2.21 -4.57 1.00
N ILE A 48 1.23 -5.39 0.60
CA ILE A 48 1.47 -6.61 -0.18
C ILE A 48 2.19 -6.30 -1.49
N LEU A 49 1.69 -5.30 -2.23
CA LEU A 49 2.24 -4.88 -3.52
C LEU A 49 3.64 -4.27 -3.38
N SER A 50 3.85 -3.50 -2.30
CA SER A 50 5.16 -2.94 -1.94
C SER A 50 6.17 -4.03 -1.60
N GLY A 51 5.76 -5.08 -0.88
CA GLY A 51 6.60 -6.23 -0.57
C GLY A 51 6.99 -7.00 -1.83
N ALA A 52 6.01 -7.34 -2.67
CA ALA A 52 6.26 -8.02 -3.93
C ALA A 52 7.19 -7.21 -4.86
N ALA A 53 7.00 -5.89 -4.93
CA ALA A 53 7.86 -5.01 -5.73
C ALA A 53 9.29 -4.94 -5.18
N TYR A 54 9.44 -4.88 -3.85
CA TYR A 54 10.75 -4.86 -3.21
C TYR A 54 11.50 -6.18 -3.40
N GLU A 55 10.84 -7.33 -3.19
CA GLU A 55 11.42 -8.64 -3.43
C GLU A 55 11.83 -8.80 -4.90
N THR A 56 11.00 -8.37 -5.83
CA THR A 56 11.30 -8.41 -7.27
C THR A 56 12.51 -7.53 -7.61
N ALA A 57 12.61 -6.34 -7.01
CA ALA A 57 13.75 -5.44 -7.21
C ALA A 57 15.06 -6.05 -6.66
N VAL A 58 15.02 -6.71 -5.50
CA VAL A 58 16.18 -7.39 -4.90
C VAL A 58 16.58 -8.64 -5.69
N VAL A 59 15.62 -9.47 -6.08
CA VAL A 59 15.90 -10.64 -6.93
C VAL A 59 16.45 -10.17 -8.28
N GLY A 60 15.89 -9.11 -8.86
CA GLY A 60 16.45 -8.45 -10.03
C GLY A 60 17.90 -8.02 -9.82
N SER A 61 18.23 -7.39 -8.69
CA SER A 61 19.58 -6.87 -8.46
C SER A 61 20.61 -7.98 -8.25
N THR A 62 20.17 -9.13 -7.71
CA THR A 62 21.01 -10.32 -7.63
C THR A 62 21.17 -11.02 -8.98
N LYS A 63 20.10 -11.15 -9.78
CA LYS A 63 20.15 -11.73 -11.12
C LYS A 63 20.95 -10.85 -12.11
N ALA A 64 20.96 -9.53 -11.92
CA ALA A 64 21.84 -8.62 -12.67
C ALA A 64 23.32 -8.98 -12.58
N ARG A 65 23.72 -9.68 -11.51
CA ARG A 65 25.10 -10.16 -11.30
C ARG A 65 25.37 -11.47 -12.04
N ALA A 66 24.34 -12.25 -12.37
CA ALA A 66 24.50 -13.51 -13.08
C ALA A 66 24.79 -13.24 -14.56
N LYS A 67 25.61 -14.11 -15.18
CA LYS A 67 26.12 -13.95 -16.55
C LYS A 67 25.05 -13.80 -17.64
N ASP A 68 23.80 -14.18 -17.37
CA ASP A 68 22.71 -14.23 -18.37
C ASP A 68 21.96 -12.93 -18.58
N GLY A 69 22.32 -11.84 -17.87
CA GLY A 69 21.63 -10.57 -18.01
C GLY A 69 20.17 -10.62 -17.51
N ILE A 70 19.48 -9.48 -17.56
CA ILE A 70 18.13 -9.34 -17.02
C ILE A 70 17.13 -9.33 -18.17
N LYS A 71 16.22 -10.30 -18.20
CA LYS A 71 14.98 -10.20 -19.00
C LYS A 71 13.90 -9.57 -18.14
N GLU A 72 13.45 -8.37 -18.52
CA GLU A 72 12.42 -7.62 -17.78
C GLU A 72 11.14 -8.44 -17.61
N GLY A 73 10.74 -9.22 -18.62
CA GLY A 73 9.58 -10.11 -18.55
C GLY A 73 9.68 -11.25 -17.52
N GLU A 74 10.88 -11.71 -17.16
CA GLU A 74 11.04 -12.68 -16.07
C GLU A 74 10.78 -12.02 -14.70
N LEU A 75 11.20 -10.77 -14.53
CA LEU A 75 10.97 -10.02 -13.28
C LEU A 75 9.48 -9.69 -13.11
N GLU A 76 8.79 -9.36 -14.21
CA GLU A 76 7.33 -9.19 -14.19
C GLU A 76 6.62 -10.49 -13.82
N MET A 77 6.99 -11.65 -14.40
CA MET A 77 6.41 -12.94 -14.01
C MET A 77 6.66 -13.28 -12.54
N LEU A 78 7.86 -13.01 -12.03
CA LEU A 78 8.20 -13.21 -10.62
C LEU A 78 7.37 -12.35 -9.67
N PHE A 79 7.00 -11.14 -10.11
CA PHE A 79 6.10 -10.29 -9.37
C PHE A 79 4.69 -10.88 -9.32
N TYR A 80 4.14 -11.31 -10.47
CA TYR A 80 2.81 -11.90 -10.54
C TYR A 80 2.71 -13.20 -9.74
N GLN A 81 3.73 -14.06 -9.78
CA GLN A 81 3.79 -15.26 -8.95
C GLN A 81 3.68 -14.95 -7.45
N ARG A 82 4.38 -13.89 -6.99
CA ARG A 82 4.34 -13.47 -5.58
C ARG A 82 3.04 -12.77 -5.18
N ALA A 83 2.35 -12.16 -6.14
CA ALA A 83 1.08 -11.47 -5.92
C ALA A 83 -0.14 -12.40 -6.03
N LYS A 84 -0.05 -13.50 -6.80
CA LYS A 84 -1.16 -14.37 -7.18
C LYS A 84 -1.89 -15.04 -6.02
N ASP A 85 -1.16 -15.51 -5.01
CA ASP A 85 -1.75 -16.25 -3.88
C ASP A 85 -2.20 -15.33 -2.73
N LYS A 86 -2.15 -14.00 -2.93
CA LYS A 86 -2.49 -13.02 -1.91
C LYS A 86 -3.90 -12.47 -2.14
N CYS A 87 -4.62 -12.22 -1.05
CA CYS A 87 -5.91 -11.56 -1.10
C CYS A 87 -5.69 -10.08 -1.47
N ILE A 88 -5.78 -9.77 -2.76
CA ILE A 88 -5.61 -8.43 -3.30
C ILE A 88 -6.93 -8.02 -3.95
N ILE A 89 -7.47 -6.89 -3.51
CA ILE A 89 -8.65 -6.27 -4.11
C ILE A 89 -8.34 -5.80 -5.54
N PHE A 90 -7.13 -5.30 -5.82
CA PHE A 90 -6.68 -4.95 -7.17
C PHE A 90 -6.47 -6.17 -8.06
N SER A 91 -7.35 -6.34 -9.06
CA SER A 91 -7.41 -7.54 -9.89
C SER A 91 -6.21 -7.75 -10.81
N HIS A 92 -5.59 -6.68 -11.32
CA HIS A 92 -4.44 -6.72 -12.24
C HIS A 92 -3.52 -5.50 -12.02
N PRO A 93 -2.50 -5.59 -11.16
CA PRO A 93 -1.48 -4.55 -11.04
C PRO A 93 -0.63 -4.49 -12.32
N GLN A 94 -0.50 -3.32 -12.92
CA GLN A 94 0.44 -3.08 -14.01
C GLN A 94 1.85 -2.90 -13.43
N VAL A 95 2.77 -3.74 -13.86
CA VAL A 95 4.18 -3.69 -13.45
C VAL A 95 5.00 -3.15 -14.60
N LEU A 96 5.88 -2.21 -14.32
CA LEU A 96 6.91 -1.73 -15.23
C LEU A 96 8.25 -1.87 -14.52
N VAL A 97 9.12 -2.71 -15.08
CA VAL A 97 10.49 -2.89 -14.59
C VAL A 97 11.42 -2.08 -15.48
N LYS A 98 12.23 -1.20 -14.89
CA LYS A 98 13.30 -0.49 -15.58
C LYS A 98 14.63 -0.92 -15.00
N THR A 99 15.53 -1.36 -15.88
CA THR A 99 16.90 -1.74 -15.50
C THR A 99 17.87 -0.63 -15.92
N GLU A 100 18.40 0.12 -14.96
CA GLU A 100 19.56 1.00 -15.17
C GLU A 100 20.85 0.31 -14.72
N LYS A 101 22.01 0.76 -15.24
CA LYS A 101 23.34 0.15 -15.02
C LYS A 101 23.71 -0.06 -13.54
N GLU A 102 23.20 0.78 -12.63
CA GLU A 102 23.47 0.70 -11.20
C GLU A 102 22.23 0.43 -10.34
N LYS A 103 21.03 0.48 -10.90
CA LYS A 103 19.76 0.46 -10.14
C LYS A 103 18.65 -0.21 -10.93
N ILE A 104 17.85 -1.01 -10.24
CA ILE A 104 16.62 -1.59 -10.79
C ILE A 104 15.46 -0.88 -10.14
N GLU A 105 14.56 -0.35 -10.96
CA GLU A 105 13.34 0.31 -10.53
C GLU A 105 12.14 -0.52 -10.95
N VAL A 106 11.35 -0.96 -9.98
CA VAL A 106 10.08 -1.65 -10.17
C VAL A 106 8.97 -0.67 -9.84
N THR A 107 8.25 -0.24 -10.87
CA THR A 107 7.06 0.59 -10.74
C THR A 107 5.84 -0.30 -10.84
N VAL A 108 4.94 -0.19 -9.88
CA VAL A 108 3.68 -0.94 -9.87
C VAL A 108 2.52 0.04 -9.73
N ASN A 109 1.59 -0.03 -10.68
CA ASN A 109 0.37 0.75 -10.69
C ASN A 109 -0.84 -0.18 -10.59
N ALA A 110 -1.69 0.04 -9.60
CA ALA A 110 -2.90 -0.72 -9.40
C ALA A 110 -4.09 0.23 -9.29
N THR A 111 -5.14 -0.02 -10.07
CA THR A 111 -6.37 0.77 -10.10
C THR A 111 -7.58 -0.13 -9.95
N LYS A 112 -8.52 0.23 -9.08
CA LYS A 112 -9.83 -0.41 -9.00
C LYS A 112 -10.90 0.57 -8.52
N LYS A 113 -11.89 0.83 -9.38
CA LYS A 113 -12.98 1.80 -9.14
C LYS A 113 -12.43 3.14 -8.61
N TYR A 114 -12.59 3.39 -7.30
CA TYR A 114 -12.20 4.63 -6.62
C TYR A 114 -10.79 4.60 -6.01
N MET A 115 -10.10 3.46 -6.03
CA MET A 115 -8.79 3.29 -5.40
C MET A 115 -7.69 3.22 -6.45
N LYS A 116 -6.65 4.02 -6.24
CA LYS A 116 -5.41 4.01 -7.02
C LYS A 116 -4.21 3.90 -6.09
N VAL A 117 -3.28 3.03 -6.46
CA VAL A 117 -2.01 2.85 -5.76
C VAL A 117 -0.91 2.87 -6.81
N SER A 118 0.09 3.72 -6.59
CA SER A 118 1.34 3.73 -7.36
C SER A 118 2.48 3.51 -6.38
N ILE A 119 3.30 2.50 -6.65
CA ILE A 119 4.43 2.12 -5.81
C ILE A 119 5.66 2.05 -6.69
N ILE A 120 6.72 2.72 -6.26
CA ILE A 120 8.03 2.66 -6.91
C ILE A 120 9.00 2.09 -5.90
N LYS A 121 9.67 1.00 -6.25
CA LYS A 121 10.74 0.40 -5.44
C LYS A 121 12.02 0.32 -6.25
N ARG A 122 13.11 0.71 -5.60
CA ARG A 122 14.44 0.73 -6.20
C ARG A 122 15.38 -0.19 -5.43
N ALA A 123 16.19 -0.94 -6.14
CA ALA A 123 17.27 -1.73 -5.57
C ALA A 123 18.58 -1.42 -6.31
N ALA A 124 19.65 -1.17 -5.57
CA ALA A 124 20.96 -0.93 -6.16
C ALA A 124 21.62 -2.24 -6.57
N ILE A 125 22.18 -2.28 -7.77
CA ILE A 125 23.06 -3.34 -8.25
C ILE A 125 24.43 -3.07 -7.61
N THR A 126 24.74 -3.83 -6.57
CA THR A 126 26.02 -3.70 -5.86
C THR A 126 26.96 -4.83 -6.27
N ASP A 127 28.23 -4.53 -6.50
CA ASP A 127 29.30 -5.51 -6.77
C ASP A 127 30.24 -5.63 -5.56
N PRO A 128 29.84 -6.33 -4.48
CA PRO A 128 30.68 -6.44 -3.28
C PRO A 128 31.99 -7.17 -3.56
N GLU A 129 32.01 -8.12 -4.51
CA GLU A 129 33.19 -8.91 -4.83
C GLU A 129 34.33 -8.09 -5.45
N LYS A 130 34.02 -7.16 -6.36
CA LYS A 130 35.03 -6.21 -6.89
C LYS A 130 35.59 -5.37 -5.76
N LYS A 131 34.71 -4.83 -4.91
CA LYS A 131 35.11 -3.98 -3.77
C LYS A 131 36.00 -4.72 -2.78
N ILE A 132 35.67 -5.98 -2.44
CA ILE A 132 36.50 -6.83 -1.58
C ILE A 132 37.84 -7.17 -2.26
N ARG A 133 37.83 -7.46 -3.57
CA ARG A 133 39.04 -7.77 -4.34
C ARG A 133 39.99 -6.58 -4.41
N ASP A 134 39.47 -5.37 -4.61
CA ASP A 134 40.26 -4.15 -4.64
C ASP A 134 40.84 -3.82 -3.27
N PHE A 135 40.07 -3.99 -2.19
CA PHE A 135 40.58 -3.89 -0.82
C PHE A 135 41.73 -4.88 -0.54
N ARG A 136 41.62 -6.14 -1.03
CA ARG A 136 42.71 -7.12 -0.90
C ARG A 136 43.94 -6.75 -1.74
N ARG A 137 43.77 -6.11 -2.90
CA ARG A 137 44.87 -5.63 -3.74
C ARG A 137 45.60 -4.45 -3.11
N LEU A 138 44.86 -3.52 -2.50
CA LEU A 138 45.41 -2.36 -1.78
C LEU A 138 46.20 -2.78 -0.53
N LYS A 139 45.75 -3.82 0.18
CA LYS A 139 46.41 -4.32 1.40
C LYS A 139 47.68 -5.17 1.14
N ARG A 140 47.97 -5.51 -0.12
CA ARG A 140 49.18 -6.24 -0.55
C ARG A 140 50.30 -5.34 -1.10
N LYS A 141 50.03 -4.05 -1.27
CA LYS A 141 51.05 -3.01 -1.48
C LYS A 141 51.42 -2.40 -0.13
#